data_AF-A0A967N1A2-F1
#
_entry.id   AF-A0A967N1A2-F1
#
_cell.length_a   1.000
_cell.length_b   1.000
_cell.length_c   1.000
_cell.angle_alpha   90.00
_cell.angle_beta   90.00
_cell.angle_gamma   90.00
#
_symmetry.space_group_name_H-M   'P 1'
#
loop_
_entity.id
_entity.type
_entity.pdbx_description
1 polymer ?
#
loop_
_entity_poly.entity_id
_entity_poly.type
_entity_poly.pdbx_seq_one_letter_code
_entity_poly.pdbx_strand_id
1 'polypeptide(L)' 'MRIEVLTIFPEIFDSPIKSSLLGKARDDGILEINVTDIRDFSTDKHRTVDDTPFGGGAGMV' A
#
# COMPACT_ATOMS: atom_id res chain seq x y z
N MET A 1 10.13 14.36 -6.29
CA MET A 1 8.90 13.67 -6.75
C MET A 1 8.34 12.87 -5.58
N ARG A 2 7.02 12.86 -5.38
CA ARG A 2 6.38 12.12 -4.28
C ARG A 2 5.41 11.08 -4.82
N ILE A 3 5.46 9.89 -4.26
CA ILE A 3 4.61 8.75 -4.61
C ILE A 3 3.96 8.22 -3.32
N GLU A 4 2.65 8.06 -3.35
CA GLU A 4 1.86 7.43 -2.28
C GLU A 4 1.37 6.08 -2.78
N VAL A 5 1.66 5.02 -2.03
CA VAL A 5 1.20 3.66 -2.31
C VAL A 5 0.17 3.29 -1.26
N LEU A 6 -1.07 3.05 -1.69
CA LEU A 6 -2.14 2.53 -0.86
C LEU A 6 -2.25 1.01 -1.11
N THR A 7 -2.05 0.20 -0.07
CA THR A 7 -2.01 -1.26 -0.20
C THR A 7 -2.50 -1.91 1.09
N ILE A 8 -2.86 -3.20 1.03
CA ILE A 8 -3.06 -4.05 2.22
C ILE A 8 -1.82 -4.90 2.56
N PHE A 9 -0.73 -4.75 1.80
CA PHE A 9 0.53 -5.47 2.01
C PHE A 9 1.73 -4.51 1.96
N PRO A 10 1.87 -3.61 2.95
CA PRO A 10 2.96 -2.62 2.96
C PRO A 10 4.35 -3.27 2.99
N GLU A 11 4.50 -4.42 3.64
CA GLU A 11 5.78 -5.12 3.87
C GLU A 11 6.47 -5.56 2.57
N ILE A 12 5.70 -5.74 1.49
CA ILE A 12 6.24 -6.07 0.16
C ILE A 12 7.16 -4.96 -0.35
N PHE A 13 6.93 -3.72 0.08
CA PHE A 13 7.68 -2.56 -0.39
C PHE A 13 8.96 -2.29 0.42
N ASP A 14 9.15 -2.92 1.59
CA ASP A 14 10.27 -2.61 2.48
C ASP A 14 11.65 -2.77 1.84
N SER A 15 11.84 -3.82 1.05
CA SER A 15 13.11 -4.12 0.39
C SER A 15 13.25 -3.41 -0.97
N PRO A 16 12.26 -3.46 -1.89
CA PRO A 16 12.38 -2.84 -3.21
C PRO A 16 12.65 -1.33 -3.16
N ILE A 17 11.98 -0.59 -2.26
CA ILE A 17 12.09 0.88 -2.22
C ILE A 17 13.43 1.37 -1.65
N LYS A 18 14.16 0.50 -0.95
CA LYS A 18 15.47 0.80 -0.34
C LYS A 18 16.64 0.33 -1.21
N SER A 19 16.36 -0.41 -2.28
CA SER A 19 17.38 -1.08 -3.09
C SER A 19 17.75 -0.29 -4.35
N SER A 20 19.02 -0.39 -4.77
CA SER A 20 19.51 0.11 -6.05
C SER A 20 19.17 1.60 -6.29
N LEU A 21 18.73 1.95 -7.50
CA LEU A 21 18.42 3.32 -7.91
C LEU A 21 17.31 3.98 -7.09
N LEU A 22 16.33 3.21 -6.60
CA LEU A 22 15.25 3.74 -5.77
C LEU A 22 15.79 4.17 -4.40
N GLY A 23 16.62 3.33 -3.78
CA GLY A 23 17.31 3.68 -2.53
C GLY A 23 18.16 4.94 -2.69
N LYS A 24 19.01 4.98 -3.73
CA LYS A 24 19.84 6.16 -4.01
C LYS A 24 19.01 7.43 -4.24
N ALA A 25 17.93 7.36 -5.00
CA ALA A 25 17.09 8.52 -5.25
C ALA A 25 16.39 9.05 -3.98
N ARG A 26 16.09 8.16 -3.03
CA ARG A 26 15.58 8.54 -1.70
C ARG A 26 16.67 9.19 -0.85
N ASP A 27 17.87 8.62 -0.84
CA ASP A 27 19.03 9.16 -0.11
C ASP A 27 19.43 10.55 -0.65
N ASP A 28 19.36 10.73 -1.97
CA ASP A 28 19.59 12.01 -2.65
C ASP A 28 18.42 13.00 -2.47
N GLY A 29 17.33 12.61 -1.81
CA GLY A 29 16.18 13.46 -1.48
C GLY A 29 15.29 13.85 -2.67
N ILE A 30 15.53 13.28 -3.85
CA ILE A 30 14.76 13.60 -5.07
C ILE A 30 13.49 12.75 -5.22
N LEU A 31 13.36 11.69 -4.41
CA LEU A 31 12.24 10.76 -4.39
C LEU A 31 11.73 10.50 -2.97
N GLU A 32 10.43 10.74 -2.75
CA GLU A 32 9.71 10.36 -1.54
C GLU A 32 8.69 9.26 -1.91
N ILE A 33 8.77 8.10 -1.25
CA ILE A 33 7.77 7.03 -1.38
C ILE A 33 7.25 6.68 0.00
N ASN A 34 5.94 6.89 0.18
CA ASN A 34 5.20 6.54 1.37
C ASN A 34 4.27 5.37 1.04
N VAL A 35 4.23 4.39 1.93
CA VAL A 35 3.42 3.17 1.78
C VAL A 35 2.46 3.12 2.96
N THR A 36 1.17 3.19 2.66
CA THR A 36 0.10 3.25 3.65
C THR A 36 -0.71 1.96 3.62
N ASP A 37 -0.87 1.34 4.79
CA ASP A 37 -1.76 0.21 4.97
C ASP A 37 -3.21 0.69 5.08
N ILE A 38 -4.02 0.46 4.05
CA ILE A 38 -5.41 0.93 4.06
C ILE A 38 -6.27 0.20 5.10
N ARG A 39 -5.83 -0.95 5.62
CA ARG A 39 -6.49 -1.68 6.70
C ARG A 39 -6.52 -0.87 8.01
N ASP A 40 -5.65 0.12 8.18
CA ASP A 40 -5.66 1.03 9.35
C ASP A 40 -6.87 1.99 9.35
N PHE A 41 -7.54 2.15 8.20
CA PHE A 41 -8.67 3.05 8.02
C PHE A 41 -10.02 2.32 7.98
N SER A 42 -10.01 1.01 8.20
CA SER A 42 -11.21 0.20 8.42
C SER A 42 -11.90 0.60 9.73
N THR A 43 -13.21 0.36 9.82
CA THR A 43 -14.00 0.72 11.01
C THR A 43 -14.33 -0.48 11.89
N ASP A 44 -14.02 -1.69 11.43
CA ASP A 44 -14.30 -2.93 12.11
C ASP A 44 -13.06 -3.51 12.82
N LYS A 45 -13.29 -4.38 13.81
CA LYS A 45 -12.23 -4.99 14.61
C LYS A 45 -11.29 -5.91 13.81
N HIS A 46 -11.79 -6.51 12.74
CA HIS A 46 -11.05 -7.48 11.93
C HIS A 46 -10.24 -6.83 10.81
N ARG A 47 -10.37 -5.50 10.65
CA ARG A 47 -9.69 -4.69 9.65
C ARG A 47 -10.00 -5.15 8.22
N THR A 48 -11.27 -5.43 7.96
CA THR A 48 -11.77 -5.82 6.64
C THR A 48 -11.75 -4.61 5.70
N VAL A 49 -11.41 -4.84 4.42
CA VAL A 49 -11.27 -3.78 3.41
C VAL A 49 -12.05 -4.03 2.13
N ASP A 50 -12.57 -5.24 1.96
CA ASP A 50 -13.34 -5.70 0.82
C ASP A 50 -14.74 -6.14 1.27
N ASP A 51 -15.71 -6.14 0.37
CA ASP A 51 -17.05 -6.64 0.64
C ASP A 51 -17.64 -7.40 -0.55
N THR A 52 -18.75 -8.09 -0.31
CA THR A 52 -19.45 -8.86 -1.32
C THR A 52 -20.04 -7.91 -2.38
N PRO A 53 -19.85 -8.18 -3.68
CA PRO A 53 -20.41 -7.33 -4.74
C PRO A 53 -21.94 -7.29 -4.69
N PHE A 54 -22.50 -6.11 -4.89
CA PHE A 54 -23.93 -5.98 -5.16
C PHE A 54 -24.30 -6.78 -6.42
N GLY A 55 -25.39 -7.54 -6.35
CA GLY A 55 -25.80 -8.47 -7.42
C GLY A 55 -25.20 -9.88 -7.30
N GLY A 56 -24.33 -10.12 -6.32
CA GLY A 56 -23.69 -11.42 -6.09
C GLY A 56 -22.62 -11.74 -7.13
N GLY A 57 -22.13 -12.99 -7.11
CA GLY A 57 -21.03 -13.46 -7.96
C GLY A 57 -19.84 -13.97 -7.15
N ALA A 58 -18.80 -14.39 -7.85
CA ALA A 58 -17.56 -14.84 -7.21
C ALA A 58 -16.61 -13.65 -6.96
N GLY A 59 -15.96 -13.64 -5.80
CA GLY A 59 -14.99 -12.61 -5.42
C GLY A 59 -15.57 -11.52 -4.52
N MET A 60 -14.75 -10.49 -4.29
CA MET A 60 -14.99 -9.36 -3.38
C MET A 60 -14.62 -8.05 -4.09
N VAL A 61 -15.10 -6.91 -3.60
CA VAL A 61 -14.86 -5.56 -4.13
C VAL A 61 -14.25 -4.67 -3.08
#